data_AF-A0A7R9Q759-F1
#
_entry.id   AF-A0A7R9Q759-F1
#
_cell.length_a   1.000
_cell.length_b   1.000
_cell.length_c   1.000
_cell.angle_alpha   90.00
_cell.angle_beta   90.00
_cell.angle_gamma   90.00
#
_symmetry.space_group_name_H-M   'P 1'
#
loop_
_entity.id
_entity.type
_entity.pdbx_description
1 polymer ?
#
loop_
_entity_poly.entity_id
_entity_poly.type
_entity_poly.pdbx_seq_one_letter_code
_entity_poly.pdbx_strand_id
1 'polypeptide(L)'
;MLASALAVELMVSVLQHPMRGEAPALIVSGRGDEYTDAVDEDTETALGLVPHQIRGFLSRFQQLMITSERFTQCSACSRAIINAYDDNGFEFLLQAFNDSQYVERLTGLTELHNETQLHDIWVLSDDSDDGGEQ
;
A
#
# COMPACT_ATOMS: atom_id res chain seq x y z
N MET A 1 -7.52 -22.58 3.16
CA MET A 1 -8.90 -22.44 3.68
C MET A 1 -9.15 -21.06 4.29
N LEU A 2 -8.31 -20.55 5.20
CA LEU A 2 -8.53 -19.22 5.82
C LEU A 2 -8.51 -18.05 4.81
N ALA A 3 -7.42 -17.87 4.06
CA ALA A 3 -7.31 -16.78 3.10
C ALA A 3 -8.42 -16.83 2.02
N SER A 4 -8.71 -18.02 1.50
CA SER A 4 -9.78 -18.22 0.52
C SER A 4 -11.16 -17.92 1.08
N ALA A 5 -11.46 -18.28 2.33
CA ALA A 5 -12.73 -17.97 2.97
C ALA A 5 -12.88 -16.46 3.17
N LEU A 6 -11.85 -15.80 3.73
CA LEU A 6 -11.84 -14.35 3.92
C LEU A 6 -11.98 -13.58 2.59
N ALA A 7 -11.36 -14.06 1.51
CA ALA A 7 -11.50 -13.44 0.19
C ALA A 7 -12.94 -13.54 -0.35
N VAL A 8 -13.61 -14.67 -0.15
CA VAL A 8 -15.01 -14.84 -0.56
C VAL A 8 -15.94 -13.97 0.28
N GLU A 9 -15.78 -13.96 1.60
CA GLU A 9 -16.57 -13.09 2.49
C GLU A 9 -16.37 -11.61 2.12
N LEU A 10 -15.12 -11.17 1.94
CA LEU A 10 -14.81 -9.81 1.52
C LEU A 10 -15.47 -9.47 0.18
N MET A 11 -15.42 -10.38 -0.79
CA MET A 11 -16.06 -10.18 -2.09
C MET A 11 -17.58 -10.00 -1.94
N VAL A 12 -18.25 -10.83 -1.14
CA VAL A 12 -19.70 -10.72 -0.92
C VAL A 12 -20.05 -9.42 -0.19
N SER A 13 -19.28 -9.04 0.83
CA SER A 13 -19.46 -7.76 1.54
C SER A 13 -19.30 -6.56 0.61
N VAL A 14 -18.27 -6.55 -0.26
CA VAL A 14 -18.09 -5.51 -1.29
C VAL A 14 -19.29 -5.46 -2.23
N LEU A 15 -19.78 -6.60 -2.71
CA LEU A 15 -20.90 -6.63 -3.68
C LEU A 15 -22.24 -6.19 -3.08
N GLN A 16 -22.47 -6.43 -1.79
CA GLN A 16 -23.69 -6.03 -1.09
C GLN A 16 -23.63 -4.58 -0.58
N HIS A 17 -22.43 -4.00 -0.42
CA HIS A 17 -22.29 -2.61 -0.01
C HIS A 17 -22.92 -1.67 -1.05
N PRO A 18 -23.70 -0.64 -0.66
CA PRO A 18 -24.34 0.29 -1.60
C PRO A 18 -23.37 0.96 -2.58
N MET A 19 -22.20 1.36 -2.06
CA MET A 19 -21.09 1.96 -2.84
C MET A 19 -20.25 0.94 -3.62
N ARG A 20 -20.45 -0.37 -3.42
CA ARG A 20 -19.69 -1.46 -4.04
C ARG A 20 -18.17 -1.28 -3.95
N GLY A 21 -17.48 -1.18 -5.09
CA GLY A 21 -16.02 -0.97 -5.15
C GLY A 21 -15.56 0.39 -4.62
N GLU A 22 -16.49 1.32 -4.38
CA GLU A 22 -16.24 2.62 -3.74
C GLU A 22 -16.61 2.61 -2.25
N ALA A 23 -16.82 1.43 -1.66
CA ALA A 23 -17.01 1.31 -0.22
C ALA A 23 -15.81 1.93 0.53
N PRO A 24 -16.06 2.77 1.55
CA PRO A 24 -14.97 3.38 2.31
C PRO A 24 -14.20 2.29 3.07
N ALA A 25 -12.88 2.41 3.05
CA ALA A 25 -12.03 1.56 3.87
C ALA A 25 -12.20 1.93 5.34
N LEU A 26 -12.20 0.93 6.23
CA LEU A 26 -12.15 1.18 7.66
C LEU A 26 -10.87 1.97 8.02
N ILE A 27 -11.04 3.19 8.51
CA ILE A 27 -9.94 3.99 9.05
C ILE A 27 -9.98 3.84 10.58
N VAL A 28 -9.07 3.03 11.12
CA VAL A 28 -8.90 2.94 12.58
C VAL A 28 -8.09 4.15 13.03
N SER A 29 -8.76 5.26 13.33
CA SER A 29 -8.15 6.43 13.94
C SER A 29 -8.00 6.21 15.46
N GLY A 30 -7.00 5.42 15.86
CA GLY A 30 -6.69 5.22 17.28
C GLY A 30 -5.45 4.36 17.52
N ARG A 31 -4.50 4.85 18.34
CA ARG A 31 -3.45 4.02 18.95
C ARG A 31 -4.05 3.33 20.18
N GLY A 32 -4.65 2.16 20.00
CA GLY A 32 -5.13 1.33 21.11
C GLY A 32 -6.01 0.19 20.62
N ASP A 33 -6.05 -0.90 21.40
CA ASP A 33 -6.97 -2.04 21.24
C ASP A 33 -8.45 -1.66 21.52
N GLU A 34 -8.78 -0.38 21.37
CA GLU A 34 -10.11 0.18 21.47
C GLU A 34 -10.62 0.36 20.04
N TYR A 35 -11.49 -0.56 19.65
CA TYR A 35 -12.37 -0.47 18.49
C TYR A 35 -13.43 0.62 18.76
N THR A 36 -13.01 1.85 19.04
CA THR A 36 -13.89 2.93 19.48
C THR A 36 -14.51 3.65 18.29
N ASP A 37 -15.81 3.39 18.09
CA ASP A 37 -16.91 4.34 17.83
C ASP A 37 -16.76 5.46 16.78
N ALA A 38 -15.75 5.41 15.91
CA ALA A 38 -15.66 6.26 14.71
C ALA A 38 -15.90 5.46 13.42
N VAL A 39 -16.62 4.34 13.53
CA VAL A 39 -17.29 3.77 12.36
C VAL A 39 -18.50 4.67 12.15
N ASP A 40 -18.46 5.58 11.16
CA ASP A 40 -19.67 6.24 10.69
C ASP A 40 -20.71 5.13 10.50
N GLU A 41 -21.92 5.26 11.07
CA GLU A 41 -23.00 4.25 10.96
C GLU A 41 -23.26 3.85 9.48
N ASP A 42 -22.90 4.73 8.54
CA ASP A 42 -22.96 4.54 7.09
C ASP A 42 -21.90 3.59 6.50
N THR A 43 -20.92 3.14 7.28
CA THR A 43 -19.82 2.26 6.83
C THR A 43 -20.10 0.77 7.11
N GLU A 44 -21.01 0.48 8.04
CA GLU A 44 -21.33 -0.90 8.41
C GLU A 44 -22.53 -1.42 7.62
N THR A 45 -22.33 -2.54 6.93
CA THR A 45 -23.40 -3.19 6.16
C THR A 45 -23.99 -4.37 6.94
N ALA A 46 -25.05 -4.98 6.41
CA ALA A 46 -25.60 -6.22 6.98
C ALA A 46 -24.59 -7.37 7.07
N LEU A 47 -23.48 -7.31 6.30
CA LEU A 47 -22.37 -8.27 6.32
C LEU A 47 -21.13 -7.73 7.07
N GLY A 48 -21.30 -6.62 7.79
CA GLY A 48 -20.24 -5.93 8.52
C GLY A 48 -19.41 -4.99 7.65
N LEU A 49 -18.13 -4.88 8.01
CA LEU A 49 -17.16 -3.93 7.46
C LEU A 49 -16.57 -4.41 6.13
N VAL A 50 -16.06 -3.47 5.32
CA VAL A 50 -15.31 -3.75 4.08
C VAL A 50 -13.84 -3.33 4.26
N PRO A 51 -12.96 -4.22 4.75
CA PRO A 51 -11.55 -3.90 4.95
C PRO A 51 -10.77 -3.77 3.64
N HIS A 52 -9.82 -2.83 3.60
CA HIS A 52 -8.92 -2.65 2.46
C HIS A 52 -7.87 -3.78 2.35
N GLN A 53 -7.28 -4.21 3.47
CA GLN A 53 -6.33 -5.32 3.54
C GLN A 53 -6.57 -6.16 4.81
N ILE A 54 -6.45 -7.48 4.69
CA ILE A 54 -6.48 -8.42 5.82
C ILE A 54 -5.16 -9.20 5.86
N ARG A 55 -4.42 -9.13 6.98
CA ARG A 55 -3.18 -9.91 7.20
C ARG A 55 -3.36 -10.88 8.36
N GLY A 56 -3.25 -12.17 8.07
CA GLY A 56 -3.37 -13.24 9.07
C GLY A 56 -2.03 -13.83 9.48
N PHE A 57 -1.82 -14.03 10.78
CA PHE A 57 -0.63 -14.64 11.37
C PHE A 57 -1.02 -15.91 12.13
N LEU A 58 -0.66 -17.08 11.61
CA LEU A 58 -1.03 -18.36 12.21
C LEU A 58 -0.32 -18.64 13.53
N SER A 59 0.95 -18.23 13.67
CA SER A 59 1.74 -18.47 14.88
C SER A 59 1.16 -17.83 16.14
N ARG A 60 0.39 -16.75 15.97
CA ARG A 60 -0.27 -16.01 17.06
C ARG A 60 -1.80 -16.02 16.95
N PHE A 61 -2.34 -16.72 15.96
CA PHE A 61 -3.78 -16.72 15.61
C PHE A 61 -4.38 -15.30 15.55
N GLN A 62 -3.63 -14.35 14.97
CA GLN A 62 -4.00 -12.94 14.92
C GLN A 62 -4.37 -12.52 13.49
N GLN A 63 -5.34 -11.61 13.37
CA GLN A 63 -5.69 -10.96 12.10
C GLN A 63 -5.60 -9.46 12.27
N LEU A 64 -5.00 -8.77 11.30
CA LEU A 64 -4.89 -7.32 11.24
C LEU A 64 -5.65 -6.80 10.03
N MET A 65 -6.42 -5.73 10.23
CA MET A 65 -6.99 -4.95 9.14
C MET A 65 -6.15 -3.70 8.94
N ILE A 66 -5.74 -3.45 7.71
CA ILE A 66 -4.81 -2.36 7.37
C ILE A 66 -5.41 -1.55 6.23
N THR A 67 -5.32 -0.23 6.37
CA THR A 67 -5.65 0.73 5.33
C THR A 67 -4.38 1.46 4.93
N SER A 68 -4.19 1.68 3.64
CA SER A 68 -3.02 2.38 3.11
C SER A 68 -3.47 3.29 1.99
N GLU A 69 -2.90 4.48 1.92
CA GLU A 69 -3.19 5.43 0.85
C GLU A 69 -2.49 5.04 -0.44
N ARG A 70 -3.03 5.53 -1.56
CA ARG A 70 -2.42 5.36 -2.87
C ARG A 70 -1.05 6.04 -2.91
N PHE A 71 -0.02 5.28 -3.23
CA PHE A 71 1.31 5.81 -3.42
C PHE A 71 1.48 6.42 -4.81
N THR A 72 2.02 7.64 -4.88
CA THR A 72 2.17 8.40 -6.13
C THR A 72 3.18 7.78 -7.08
N GLN A 73 4.23 7.13 -6.57
CA GLN A 73 5.27 6.45 -7.35
C GLN A 73 5.07 4.92 -7.41
N CYS A 74 3.83 4.44 -7.21
CA CYS A 74 3.52 3.01 -7.29
C CYS A 74 3.84 2.44 -8.68
N SER A 75 4.58 1.34 -8.72
CA SER A 75 4.97 0.60 -9.94
C SER A 75 3.81 -0.05 -10.71
N ALA A 76 2.59 -0.04 -10.14
CA ALA A 76 1.40 -0.64 -10.75
C ALA A 76 0.27 0.36 -11.02
N CYS A 77 -0.07 1.23 -10.05
CA CYS A 77 -1.26 2.07 -10.13
C CYS A 77 -0.96 3.58 -10.11
N SER A 78 0.29 4.01 -10.24
CA SER A 78 0.60 5.44 -10.37
C SER A 78 0.01 6.03 -11.67
N ARG A 79 -0.19 7.35 -11.71
CA ARG A 79 -0.67 8.02 -12.93
C ARG A 79 0.30 7.84 -14.10
N ALA A 80 1.61 7.81 -13.84
CA ALA A 80 2.63 7.56 -14.86
C ALA A 80 2.43 6.20 -15.53
N ILE A 81 2.15 5.15 -14.76
CA ILE A 81 1.91 3.80 -15.29
C ILE A 81 0.61 3.72 -16.08
N ILE A 82 -0.48 4.26 -15.54
CA ILE A 82 -1.78 4.26 -16.21
C ILE A 82 -1.67 4.99 -17.56
N ASN A 83 -1.09 6.19 -17.57
CA ASN A 83 -0.90 6.96 -18.80
C ASN A 83 0.02 6.24 -19.80
N ALA A 84 1.13 5.66 -19.35
CA ALA A 84 2.04 4.93 -20.23
C ALA A 84 1.39 3.70 -20.86
N TYR A 85 0.52 3.01 -20.12
CA TYR A 85 -0.28 1.90 -20.63
C TYR A 85 -1.38 2.37 -21.60
N ASP A 86 -2.09 3.46 -21.29
CA ASP A 86 -3.12 4.01 -22.16
C ASP A 86 -2.53 4.51 -23.49
N ASP A 87 -1.33 5.09 -23.47
CA ASP A 87 -0.65 5.64 -24.64
C ASP A 87 0.04 4.57 -25.51
N ASN A 88 0.68 3.56 -24.89
CA ASN A 88 1.56 2.60 -25.59
C ASN A 88 1.08 1.13 -25.53
N GLY A 89 0.09 0.83 -24.69
CA GLY A 89 -0.54 -0.49 -24.57
C GLY A 89 0.46 -1.64 -24.39
N PHE A 90 0.46 -2.55 -25.36
CA PHE A 90 1.31 -3.74 -25.33
C PHE A 90 2.81 -3.43 -25.42
N GLU A 91 3.20 -2.37 -26.12
CA GLU A 91 4.62 -2.00 -26.24
C GLU A 91 5.20 -1.60 -24.88
N PHE A 92 4.43 -0.87 -24.08
CA PHE A 92 4.78 -0.59 -22.68
C PHE A 92 4.97 -1.88 -21.88
N LEU A 93 4.05 -2.85 -22.02
CA LEU A 93 4.17 -4.14 -21.32
C LEU A 93 5.43 -4.90 -21.74
N LEU A 94 5.74 -4.92 -23.03
CA LEU A 94 6.94 -5.57 -23.55
C LEU A 94 8.21 -4.92 -22.99
N GLN A 95 8.26 -3.60 -22.90
CA GLN A 95 9.38 -2.89 -22.26
C GLN A 95 9.47 -3.21 -20.77
N ALA A 96 8.35 -3.16 -20.05
CA ALA A 96 8.29 -3.47 -18.62
C ALA A 96 8.73 -4.91 -18.29
N PHE A 97 8.45 -5.88 -19.17
CA PHE A 97 8.86 -7.27 -18.96
C PHE A 97 10.32 -7.54 -19.33
N ASN A 98 10.87 -6.81 -20.29
CA ASN A 98 12.25 -7.02 -20.76
C ASN A 98 13.29 -6.16 -20.01
N ASP A 99 12.88 -5.02 -19.44
CA ASP A 99 13.74 -4.14 -18.66
C ASP A 99 13.18 -3.98 -17.24
N SER A 100 13.83 -4.61 -16.28
CA SER A 100 13.41 -4.60 -14.87
C SER A 100 13.47 -3.21 -14.23
N GLN A 101 14.24 -2.27 -14.78
CA GLN A 101 14.38 -0.91 -14.24
C GLN A 101 13.47 0.11 -14.95
N TYR A 102 12.85 -0.27 -16.07
CA TYR A 102 12.02 0.65 -16.86
C TYR A 102 10.88 1.26 -16.04
N VAL A 103 10.14 0.41 -15.32
CA VAL A 103 9.02 0.83 -14.47
C VAL A 103 9.50 1.75 -13.35
N GLU A 104 10.63 1.46 -12.72
CA GLU A 104 11.16 2.28 -11.63
C GLU A 104 11.54 3.68 -12.09
N ARG A 105 12.19 3.79 -13.26
CA ARG A 105 12.53 5.09 -13.87
C ARG A 105 11.27 5.85 -14.27
N LEU A 106 10.29 5.16 -14.83
CA LEU A 106 9.02 5.79 -15.24
C LEU A 106 8.25 6.36 -14.04
N THR A 107 8.24 5.67 -12.90
CA THR A 107 7.50 6.10 -11.71
C THR A 107 8.26 7.05 -10.80
N GLY A 108 9.52 7.36 -11.12
CA GLY A 108 10.39 8.17 -10.26
C GLY A 108 10.94 7.41 -9.04
N LEU A 109 10.84 6.07 -9.04
CA LEU A 109 11.28 5.24 -7.92
C LEU A 109 12.81 5.15 -7.87
N THR A 110 13.48 5.27 -9.02
CA THR A 110 14.94 5.33 -9.11
C THR A 110 15.49 6.56 -8.37
N GLU A 111 14.86 7.71 -8.55
CA GLU A 111 15.22 8.96 -7.88
C GLU A 111 15.02 8.84 -6.37
N LEU A 112 13.90 8.27 -5.93
CA LEU A 112 13.62 8.04 -4.51
C LEU A 112 14.69 7.15 -3.84
N HIS A 113 15.15 6.11 -4.53
CA HIS A 113 16.24 5.26 -4.03
C HIS A 113 17.55 6.03 -3.92
N ASN A 114 17.88 6.85 -4.91
CA ASN A 114 19.11 7.64 -4.92
C ASN A 114 19.11 8.70 -3.80
N GLU A 115 17.98 9.38 -3.58
CA GLU A 115 17.84 10.35 -2.49
C GLU A 115 18.05 9.70 -1.12
N THR A 116 17.51 8.49 -0.93
CA THR A 116 17.69 7.72 0.32
C THR A 116 19.15 7.31 0.52
N GLN A 117 19.81 6.80 -0.53
CA GLN A 117 21.23 6.42 -0.46
C GLN A 117 22.15 7.60 -0.17
N LEU A 118 21.88 8.76 -0.77
CA LEU A 118 22.62 9.98 -0.48
C LEU A 118 22.44 10.36 0.99
N HIS A 119 21.19 10.39 1.49
CA HIS A 119 20.90 10.73 2.89
C HIS A 119 21.65 9.81 3.87
N ASP A 120 21.69 8.49 3.62
CA ASP A 120 22.43 7.55 4.45
C ASP A 120 23.94 7.85 4.47
N ILE A 121 24.52 8.25 3.33
CA ILE A 121 25.94 8.67 3.25
C ILE A 121 26.18 9.95 4.08
N TRP A 122 25.29 10.94 4.00
CA TRP A 122 25.39 12.17 4.79
C TRP A 122 25.32 11.91 6.30
N VAL A 123 24.38 11.07 6.75
CA VAL A 123 24.24 10.71 8.17
C VAL A 123 25.50 10.01 8.69
N LEU A 124 26.09 9.11 7.91
CA LEU A 124 27.33 8.43 8.30
C LEU A 124 28.56 9.37 8.34
N SER A 125 28.55 10.46 7.56
CA SER A 125 29.64 11.43 7.59
C SER A 125 29.64 12.30 8.85
N ASP A 126 28.47 12.60 9.42
CA ASP A 126 28.33 13.46 10.62
C ASP A 126 28.78 12.75 11.93
N ASP A 127 28.79 11.41 11.94
CA ASP A 127 29.26 10.59 13.08
C ASP A 127 30.80 10.38 13.10
N SER A 128 31.54 10.94 12.12
CA SER A 128 32.99 10.69 11.96
C SER A 128 33.90 11.86 12.32
N ASP A 129 33.38 12.93 12.94
CA ASP A 129 34.15 14.14 13.28
C ASP A 129 34.26 14.46 14.80
N ASP A 130 34.05 13.48 15.70
CA ASP A 130 34.34 13.61 17.14
C ASP A 130 35.35 12.56 17.61
N GLY A 131 36.61 12.72 17.21
CA GLY A 131 37.66 11.75 17.48
C GLY A 131 39.08 12.24 17.28
N GLY A 132 39.42 13.47 17.70
CA GLY A 132 40.81 13.91 17.69
C GLY A 132 41.06 15.26 18.36
N GLU A 133 41.69 15.21 19.53
CA GLU A 133 42.69 16.14 20.10
C GLU A 133 42.40 16.53 21.57
N GLN A 134 42.91 15.73 22.51
CA GLN A 134 43.61 16.19 23.73
C GLN A 134 44.67 15.16 24.15
#